data_AF-A0A369I2W1-F1
#
_entry.id   AF-A0A369I2W1-F1
#
_cell.length_a   1.000
_cell.length_b   1.000
_cell.length_c   1.000
_cell.angle_alpha   90.00
_cell.angle_beta   90.00
_cell.angle_gamma   90.00
#
_symmetry.space_group_name_H-M   'P 1'
#
loop_
_entity.id
_entity.type
_entity.pdbx_description
1 polymer ?
#
loop_
_entity_poly.entity_id
_entity_poly.type
_entity_poly.pdbx_seq_one_letter_code
_entity_poly.pdbx_strand_id
1 'polypeptide(L)'
;MKRMSIITFVTLVAFGLGYFLLKPNYTISYYKFKNCSKTVLTKIEYSRFGERGVVFAYGHLKEKSLPEKESLVGAFLGGWDSNYEVVATCNGEKISINYISGYYTATFPSTKIAPNRVNTDTFFKLKDTPGNIYIEGY
;
A
#
# COMPACT_ATOMS: atom_id res chain seq x y z
N MET A 1 29.56 -3.74 -40.58
CA MET A 1 28.78 -3.13 -39.48
C MET A 1 27.72 -2.21 -40.08
N LYS A 2 26.43 -2.54 -39.97
CA LYS A 2 25.35 -1.65 -40.43
C LYS A 2 25.30 -0.45 -39.48
N ARG A 3 25.52 0.77 -39.98
CA ARG A 3 25.39 2.00 -39.19
C ARG A 3 23.94 2.14 -38.75
N MET A 4 23.72 2.11 -37.44
CA MET A 4 22.39 2.37 -36.89
C MET A 4 22.03 3.82 -37.22
N SER A 5 20.86 4.05 -37.81
CA SER A 5 20.41 5.41 -38.12
C SER A 5 20.28 6.21 -36.83
N ILE A 6 20.64 7.49 -36.86
CA ILE A 6 20.50 8.42 -35.73
C ILE A 6 19.05 8.42 -35.22
N ILE A 7 18.07 8.29 -36.13
CA ILE A 7 16.65 8.20 -35.79
C ILE A 7 16.37 6.94 -34.93
N THR A 8 16.94 5.80 -35.30
CA THR A 8 16.78 4.54 -34.56
C THR A 8 17.42 4.65 -33.17
N PHE A 9 18.58 5.29 -33.07
CA PHE A 9 19.23 5.53 -31.78
C PHE A 9 18.42 6.44 -30.86
N VAL A 10 17.94 7.58 -31.38
CA VAL A 10 17.11 8.53 -30.62
C VAL A 10 15.80 7.85 -30.14
N THR A 11 15.17 7.05 -31.00
CA THR A 11 13.94 6.32 -30.65
C THR A 11 14.20 5.34 -29.50
N LEU A 12 15.27 4.56 -29.56
CA LEU A 12 15.62 3.60 -28.49
C LEU A 12 15.90 4.30 -27.16
N VAL A 13 16.59 5.44 -27.18
CA VAL A 13 16.85 6.22 -25.97
C VAL A 13 15.56 6.81 -25.39
N ALA A 14 14.68 7.35 -26.24
CA ALA A 14 13.39 7.89 -25.81
C ALA A 14 12.49 6.81 -25.18
N PHE A 15 12.44 5.62 -25.78
CA PHE A 15 11.71 4.47 -25.20
C PHE A 15 12.33 4.01 -23.88
N GLY A 16 13.66 3.93 -23.79
CA GLY A 16 14.36 3.54 -22.57
C GLY A 16 14.11 4.51 -21.41
N LEU A 17 14.20 5.82 -21.68
CA LEU A 17 13.91 6.87 -20.70
C LEU A 17 12.42 6.90 -20.31
N GLY A 18 11.52 6.74 -21.29
CA GLY A 18 10.09 6.64 -21.04
C GLY A 18 9.75 5.49 -20.10
N TYR A 19 10.32 4.30 -20.34
CA TYR A 19 10.14 3.15 -19.45
C TYR A 19 10.65 3.41 -18.03
N PHE A 20 11.81 4.05 -17.89
CA PHE A 20 12.38 4.35 -16.58
C PHE A 20 11.53 5.35 -15.78
N LEU A 21 10.99 6.36 -16.43
CA LEU A 21 10.14 7.39 -15.80
C LEU A 21 8.73 6.87 -15.47
N LEU A 22 8.20 5.92 -16.24
CA LEU A 22 6.85 5.38 -16.06
C LEU A 22 6.81 4.16 -15.12
N LYS A 23 7.97 3.60 -14.73
CA LYS A 23 8.03 2.43 -13.85
C LYS A 23 7.48 2.80 -12.47
N PRO A 24 6.51 2.02 -11.93
CA PRO A 24 6.00 2.27 -10.59
C PRO A 24 7.10 2.06 -9.54
N ASN A 25 7.14 2.95 -8.56
CA ASN A 25 7.97 2.79 -7.37
C ASN A 25 7.11 2.18 -6.25
N TYR A 26 7.70 1.25 -5.49
CA TYR A 26 7.07 0.60 -4.35
C TYR A 26 7.98 0.66 -3.13
N THR A 27 7.44 1.13 -2.01
CA THR A 27 8.05 1.05 -0.69
C THR A 27 7.25 0.05 0.13
N ILE A 28 7.93 -1.00 0.61
CA ILE A 28 7.30 -2.11 1.33
C ILE A 28 7.74 -2.06 2.80
N SER A 29 6.79 -2.14 3.71
CA SER A 29 7.04 -2.23 5.15
C SER A 29 6.25 -3.39 5.76
N TYR A 30 6.87 -4.12 6.68
CA TYR A 30 6.28 -5.27 7.35
C TYR A 30 6.06 -4.97 8.82
N TYR A 31 4.88 -5.30 9.33
CA TYR A 31 4.49 -5.09 10.71
C TYR A 31 4.03 -6.41 11.34
N LYS A 32 4.53 -6.69 12.55
CA LYS A 32 4.13 -7.85 13.35
C LYS A 32 3.30 -7.40 14.54
N PHE A 33 2.19 -8.07 14.78
CA PHE A 33 1.35 -7.81 15.95
C PHE A 33 1.92 -8.51 17.18
N LYS A 34 1.94 -7.82 18.32
CA LYS A 34 2.39 -8.40 19.59
C LYS A 34 1.51 -9.58 20.02
N ASN A 35 0.21 -9.47 19.81
CA ASN A 35 -0.79 -10.45 20.26
C ASN A 35 -1.21 -11.44 19.15
N CYS A 36 -0.66 -11.31 17.94
CA CYS A 36 -0.88 -12.23 16.82
C CYS A 36 0.45 -12.53 16.11
N SER A 37 1.33 -13.29 16.75
CA SER A 37 2.70 -13.50 16.30
C SER A 37 2.83 -14.18 14.93
N LYS A 38 1.81 -14.93 14.50
CA LYS A 38 1.73 -15.58 13.18
C LYS A 38 1.18 -14.67 12.07
N THR A 39 0.62 -13.53 12.45
CA THR A 39 -0.04 -12.59 11.53
C THR A 39 0.92 -11.44 11.22
N VAL A 40 1.13 -11.20 9.92
CA VAL A 40 1.97 -10.11 9.41
C VAL A 40 1.09 -9.20 8.58
N LEU A 41 1.19 -7.89 8.83
CA LEU A 41 0.63 -6.87 7.97
C LEU A 41 1.74 -6.33 7.07
N THR A 42 1.48 -6.29 5.77
CA THR A 42 2.34 -5.60 4.82
C THR A 42 1.71 -4.28 4.40
N LYS A 43 2.47 -3.19 4.45
CA LYS A 43 2.15 -1.89 3.86
C LYS A 43 2.94 -1.74 2.58
N ILE A 44 2.28 -1.28 1.52
CA ILE A 44 2.86 -1.02 0.21
C ILE A 44 2.46 0.38 -0.19
N GLU A 45 3.39 1.32 -0.09
CA GLU A 45 3.22 2.63 -0.70
C GLU A 45 3.68 2.53 -2.14
N TYR A 46 2.85 3.02 -3.06
CA TYR A 46 3.18 3.02 -4.48
C TYR A 46 3.04 4.41 -5.08
N SER A 47 3.90 4.69 -6.06
CA SER A 47 3.85 5.88 -6.88
C SER A 47 4.03 5.48 -8.33
N ARG A 48 3.05 5.85 -9.17
CA ARG A 48 3.07 5.69 -10.62
C ARG A 48 2.65 7.00 -11.28
N PHE A 49 2.85 7.11 -12.60
CA PHE A 49 2.50 8.33 -13.31
C PHE A 49 1.02 8.72 -13.08
N GLY A 50 0.80 9.87 -12.46
CA GLY A 50 -0.54 10.40 -12.14
C GLY A 50 -1.23 9.79 -10.92
N GLU A 51 -0.60 8.87 -10.18
CA GLU A 51 -1.26 8.18 -9.07
C GLU A 51 -0.29 7.77 -7.96
N ARG A 52 -0.68 8.05 -6.72
CA ARG A 52 -0.03 7.57 -5.51
C ARG A 52 -1.07 6.90 -4.63
N GLY A 53 -0.64 5.93 -3.84
CA GLY A 53 -1.55 5.20 -2.98
C GLY A 53 -0.84 4.31 -1.97
N VAL A 54 -1.66 3.73 -1.10
CA VAL A 54 -1.22 2.74 -0.12
C VAL A 54 -2.06 1.47 -0.26
N VAL A 55 -1.41 0.32 -0.17
CA VAL A 55 -2.06 -0.99 -0.08
C VAL A 55 -1.65 -1.65 1.22
N PHE A 56 -2.64 -2.16 1.93
CA PHE A 56 -2.46 -3.03 3.09
C PHE A 56 -2.74 -4.46 2.69
N ALA A 57 -1.84 -5.39 2.99
CA ALA A 57 -1.96 -6.78 2.60
C ALA A 57 -1.65 -7.73 3.75
N TYR A 58 -2.30 -8.89 3.75
CA TYR A 58 -2.03 -9.95 4.71
C TYR A 58 -0.79 -10.76 4.30
N GLY A 59 0.12 -10.99 5.25
CA GLY A 59 1.30 -11.82 5.06
C GLY A 59 2.43 -11.13 4.30
N HIS A 60 3.49 -11.87 3.98
CA HIS A 60 4.63 -11.37 3.23
C HIS A 60 4.36 -11.40 1.71
N LEU A 61 4.93 -10.42 1.00
CA LEU A 61 4.90 -10.42 -0.47
C LEU A 61 5.93 -11.39 -1.03
N LYS A 62 5.55 -12.09 -2.11
CA LYS A 62 6.47 -12.92 -2.89
C LYS A 62 7.30 -12.10 -3.89
N GLU A 63 6.72 -11.00 -4.37
CA GLU A 63 7.29 -10.16 -5.42
C GLU A 63 7.04 -8.68 -5.12
N LYS A 64 7.87 -7.79 -5.68
CA LYS A 64 7.73 -6.33 -5.54
C LYS A 64 6.65 -5.79 -6.49
N SER A 65 5.41 -6.20 -6.25
CA SER A 65 4.21 -5.85 -7.02
C SER A 65 3.00 -5.66 -6.11
N LEU A 66 1.90 -5.13 -6.66
CA LEU A 66 0.64 -5.01 -5.92
C LEU A 66 0.00 -6.40 -5.74
N PRO A 67 -0.43 -6.77 -4.53
CA PRO A 67 -1.03 -8.07 -4.26
C PRO A 67 -2.45 -8.17 -4.80
N GLU A 68 -2.71 -9.25 -5.52
CA GLU A 68 -4.02 -9.56 -6.15
C GLU A 68 -5.02 -10.21 -5.18
N LYS A 69 -4.63 -10.53 -3.95
CA LYS A 69 -5.51 -11.18 -2.96
C LYS A 69 -5.20 -10.68 -1.56
N GLU A 70 -6.19 -10.80 -0.66
CA GLU A 70 -6.08 -10.47 0.76
C GLU A 70 -5.44 -9.09 0.99
N SER A 71 -5.94 -8.11 0.24
CA SER A 71 -5.42 -6.75 0.21
C SER A 71 -6.54 -5.70 0.22
N LEU A 72 -6.24 -4.56 0.84
CA LEU A 72 -7.06 -3.35 0.84
C LEU A 72 -6.28 -2.23 0.17
N VAL A 73 -6.91 -1.56 -0.77
CA VAL A 73 -6.36 -0.36 -1.40
C VAL A 73 -6.97 0.85 -0.72
N GLY A 74 -6.12 1.73 -0.19
CA GLY A 74 -6.50 3.10 0.11
C GLY A 74 -6.55 3.86 -1.21
N ALA A 75 -7.76 4.04 -1.74
CA ALA A 75 -7.96 4.76 -2.98
C ALA A 75 -7.83 6.28 -2.73
N PHE A 76 -7.23 7.00 -3.67
CA PHE A 76 -7.12 8.47 -3.69
C PHE A 76 -6.21 9.10 -2.62
N LEU A 77 -4.94 8.68 -2.56
CA LEU A 77 -3.87 9.58 -2.10
C LEU A 77 -3.44 10.52 -3.24
N GLY A 78 -4.43 11.13 -3.89
CA GLY A 78 -4.25 12.04 -5.01
C GLY A 78 -4.11 13.47 -4.52
N GLY A 79 -2.90 14.01 -4.57
CA GLY A 79 -2.57 15.34 -4.09
C GLY A 79 -1.16 15.37 -3.51
N TRP A 80 -0.59 16.57 -3.39
CA TRP A 80 0.73 16.71 -2.75
C TRP A 80 0.65 16.61 -1.22
N ASP A 81 -0.55 16.76 -0.65
CA ASP A 81 -0.85 16.75 0.81
C ASP A 81 -1.79 15.61 1.24
N SER A 82 -1.83 14.50 0.49
CA SER A 82 -2.70 13.38 0.84
C SER A 82 -2.09 12.54 1.96
N ASN A 83 -2.47 12.85 3.18
CA ASN A 83 -2.05 12.08 4.35
C ASN A 83 -3.04 10.95 4.61
N TYR A 84 -2.56 9.86 5.20
CA TYR A 84 -3.43 8.82 5.74
C TYR A 84 -2.99 8.39 7.13
N GLU A 85 -3.96 8.03 7.95
CA GLU A 85 -3.76 7.49 9.28
C GLU A 85 -4.66 6.28 9.48
N VAL A 86 -4.07 5.16 9.86
CA VAL A 86 -4.80 3.94 10.18
C VAL A 86 -4.26 3.30 11.46
N VAL A 87 -5.14 2.60 12.17
CA VAL A 87 -4.74 1.66 13.22
C VAL A 87 -5.08 0.26 12.76
N ALA A 88 -4.07 -0.56 12.56
CA ALA A 88 -4.26 -1.97 12.31
C ALA A 88 -4.45 -2.70 13.64
N THR A 89 -5.51 -3.50 13.70
CA THR A 89 -5.80 -4.40 14.82
C THR A 89 -5.82 -5.84 14.31
N CYS A 90 -5.58 -6.79 15.21
CA CYS A 90 -5.61 -8.20 14.87
C CYS A 90 -6.51 -8.99 15.84
N ASN A 91 -7.30 -9.91 15.28
CA ASN A 91 -8.04 -10.94 16.00
C ASN A 91 -7.76 -12.31 15.35
N GLY A 92 -6.83 -13.06 15.93
CA GLY A 92 -6.36 -14.33 15.36
C GLY A 92 -5.62 -14.13 14.03
N GLU A 93 -6.19 -14.64 12.94
CA GLU A 93 -5.66 -14.48 11.57
C GLU A 93 -6.40 -13.41 10.76
N LYS A 94 -7.18 -12.55 11.42
CA LYS A 94 -7.92 -11.46 10.77
C LYS A 94 -7.37 -10.12 11.21
N ILE A 95 -7.06 -9.27 10.22
CA ILE A 95 -6.60 -7.90 10.40
C ILE A 95 -7.77 -6.96 10.08
N SER A 96 -8.00 -5.98 10.95
CA SER A 96 -8.90 -4.86 10.63
C SER A 96 -8.08 -3.59 10.48
N ILE A 97 -8.27 -2.88 9.36
CA ILE A 97 -7.67 -1.57 9.13
C ILE A 97 -8.69 -0.52 9.56
N ASN A 98 -8.44 0.11 10.71
CA ASN A 98 -9.35 1.08 11.31
C ASN A 98 -8.95 2.50 10.92
N TYR A 99 -9.89 3.30 10.42
CA TYR A 99 -9.63 4.64 9.90
C TYR A 99 -10.79 5.60 10.18
N ILE A 100 -10.48 6.90 10.30
CA ILE A 100 -11.47 7.98 10.50
C ILE A 100 -11.95 8.54 9.15
N SER A 101 -10.98 8.86 8.29
CA SER A 101 -11.15 9.50 6.98
C SER A 101 -10.48 8.68 5.87
N GLY A 102 -10.87 8.94 4.62
CA GLY A 102 -10.43 8.19 3.44
C GLY A 102 -11.37 7.05 3.06
N TYR A 103 -11.01 6.36 1.97
CA TYR A 103 -11.76 5.24 1.43
C TYR A 103 -10.83 4.05 1.21
N TYR A 104 -11.06 3.00 2.00
CA TYR A 104 -10.36 1.73 1.86
C TYR A 104 -11.31 0.70 1.26
N THR A 105 -10.97 0.21 0.09
CA THR A 105 -11.74 -0.80 -0.62
C THR A 105 -10.92 -2.05 -0.76
N ALA A 106 -11.54 -3.20 -0.51
CA ALA A 106 -10.92 -4.47 -0.83
C ALA A 106 -10.82 -4.60 -2.36
N THR A 107 -9.62 -4.87 -2.86
CA THR A 107 -9.38 -5.04 -4.31
C THR A 107 -10.09 -6.28 -4.85
N PHE A 108 -10.28 -7.28 -3.99
CA PHE A 108 -10.96 -8.55 -4.21
C PHE A 108 -11.61 -9.00 -2.90
N PRO A 109 -12.51 -10.02 -2.87
CA PRO A 109 -13.05 -10.56 -1.63
C PRO A 109 -11.91 -11.01 -0.72
N SER A 110 -11.62 -10.21 0.30
CA SER A 110 -10.56 -10.44 1.27
C SER A 110 -11.18 -11.01 2.54
N THR A 111 -10.69 -12.16 2.99
CA THR A 111 -11.21 -12.87 4.17
C THR A 111 -10.34 -12.65 5.42
N LYS A 112 -9.10 -12.20 5.21
CA LYS A 112 -8.07 -12.01 6.24
C LYS A 112 -7.84 -10.54 6.57
N ILE A 113 -8.15 -9.61 5.69
CA ILE A 113 -8.02 -8.17 5.95
C ILE A 113 -9.29 -7.42 5.55
N ALA A 114 -9.81 -6.58 6.44
CA ALA A 114 -11.06 -5.86 6.23
C ALA A 114 -10.95 -4.36 6.63
N PRO A 115 -11.58 -3.45 5.87
CA PRO A 115 -11.65 -2.05 6.24
C PRO A 115 -12.69 -1.87 7.35
N ASN A 116 -12.41 -1.00 8.32
CA ASN A 116 -13.35 -0.65 9.38
C ASN A 116 -13.33 0.86 9.64
N ARG A 117 -14.35 1.58 9.18
CA ARG A 117 -14.46 3.01 9.46
C ARG A 117 -14.94 3.21 10.90
N VAL A 118 -14.19 3.97 11.68
CA VAL A 118 -14.46 4.22 13.11
C VAL A 118 -14.61 5.71 13.38
N ASN A 119 -15.22 6.06 14.52
CA ASN A 119 -15.23 7.43 15.01
C ASN A 119 -13.89 7.80 15.66
N THR A 120 -13.68 9.10 15.88
CA THR A 120 -12.43 9.67 16.41
C THR A 120 -12.05 9.08 17.78
N ASP A 121 -13.00 8.97 18.71
CA ASP A 121 -12.73 8.45 20.06
C ASP A 121 -12.28 6.99 20.04
N THR A 122 -12.94 6.17 19.22
CA THR A 122 -12.57 4.76 19.04
C THR A 122 -11.19 4.65 18.40
N PHE A 123 -10.88 5.50 17.42
CA PHE A 123 -9.58 5.51 16.77
C PHE A 123 -8.44 5.80 17.75
N PHE A 124 -8.55 6.86 18.56
CA PHE A 124 -7.52 7.18 19.55
C PHE A 124 -7.39 6.09 20.62
N LYS A 125 -8.50 5.54 21.10
CA LYS A 125 -8.46 4.38 22.00
C LYS A 125 -7.71 3.19 21.40
N LEU A 126 -7.96 2.88 20.11
CA LEU A 126 -7.25 1.80 19.41
C LEU A 126 -5.77 2.12 19.21
N LYS A 127 -5.42 3.38 18.89
CA LYS A 127 -4.05 3.88 18.73
C LYS A 127 -3.23 3.70 20.01
N ASP A 128 -3.85 3.98 21.16
CA ASP A 128 -3.19 3.89 22.47
C ASP A 128 -3.19 2.47 23.07
N THR A 129 -3.91 1.53 22.45
CA THR A 129 -4.01 0.15 22.95
C THR A 129 -2.73 -0.65 22.62
N PRO A 130 -2.05 -1.22 23.63
CA PRO A 130 -0.83 -2.01 23.40
C PRO A 130 -1.06 -3.21 22.47
N GLY A 131 -0.19 -3.35 21.47
CA GLY A 131 -0.20 -4.45 20.52
C GLY A 131 -0.94 -4.17 19.21
N ASN A 132 -1.68 -3.05 19.13
CA ASN A 132 -2.15 -2.48 17.87
C ASN A 132 -1.02 -1.73 17.18
N ILE A 133 -1.16 -1.53 15.86
CA ILE A 133 -0.13 -0.90 15.04
C ILE A 133 -0.73 0.37 14.43
N TYR A 134 -0.24 1.51 14.88
CA TYR A 134 -0.53 2.80 14.25
C TYR A 134 0.38 3.00 13.04
N ILE A 135 -0.21 3.40 11.92
CA ILE A 135 0.48 3.60 10.64
C ILE A 135 0.00 4.93 10.06
N GLU A 136 0.94 5.79 9.73
CA GLU A 136 0.71 7.04 9.02
C GLU A 136 1.61 7.15 7.78
N GLY A 137 1.24 8.01 6.84
CA GLY A 137 2.04 8.29 5.65
C GLY A 137 1.52 9.48 4.83
N TYR A 138 2.30 9.83 3.80
CA TYR A 138 2.17 11.01 2.95
C TYR A 138 2.25 10.67 1.45
#